data_AF-A0A496A9X1-F1
#
_entry.id   AF-A0A496A9X1-F1
#
_cell.length_a   1.000
_cell.length_b   1.000
_cell.length_c   1.000
_cell.angle_alpha   90.00
_cell.angle_beta   90.00
_cell.angle_gamma   90.00
#
_symmetry.space_group_name_H-M   'P 1'
#
loop_
_entity.id
_entity.type
_entity.pdbx_description
1 polymer ?
#
loop_
_entity_poly.entity_id
_entity_poly.type
_entity_poly.pdbx_seq_one_letter_code
_entity_poly.pdbx_strand_id
1 'polypeptide(L)'
;MCIQGRSFLKSLKNILFVSVGLVLLFVAGTGIVSAFSFGPPDERTGAPNEATCVAAGCHAGNDLNASGGALTLTIPETYQPNEVYTIVVDLARTGQSKWGFEMTALDGDGARAGTFEIDPAGNTQLGEANGKQYIKQTAVGAAAGTNDENGWEFQWTAPDTDVGPITFYAAGNAANGNFTATGDYIYTTSEESTPPVPTVAGVSLEIVGDAALSTTDTVAGVNYTLKVTNTGNMMDTITLEASAEVGIEGSVLGALSDRSVELEAGAEAEVTLKVAGDLFTTPGDYDINVTATSETDNTMTTEVATTTTIEAPPPPPPPPTPWDVNGDGTVNIQDLVLVASGFGQSGESLKADVNGDGTVNIQDLVLVASHFGEDF
;
A
#
# COMPACT_ATOMS: atom_id res chain seq x y z
N MET A 1 0.09 52.89 -89.56
CA MET A 1 0.20 52.56 -91.00
C MET A 1 -1.06 51.78 -91.38
N CYS A 2 -1.86 52.32 -92.31
CA CYS A 2 -3.14 51.80 -92.83
C CYS A 2 -3.11 50.29 -93.15
N ILE A 3 -4.23 49.55 -93.10
CA ILE A 3 -5.26 49.41 -94.16
C ILE A 3 -6.47 48.68 -93.50
N GLN A 4 -7.68 49.28 -93.38
CA GLN A 4 -8.92 49.10 -94.19
C GLN A 4 -9.45 47.63 -94.24
N GLY A 5 -10.73 47.25 -94.12
CA GLY A 5 -12.03 47.94 -94.12
C GLY A 5 -13.09 47.18 -94.98
N ARG A 6 -14.30 46.93 -94.40
CA ARG A 6 -15.64 46.68 -95.03
C ARG A 6 -15.86 45.39 -95.88
N SER A 7 -17.03 44.74 -95.97
CA SER A 7 -18.40 45.26 -96.20
C SER A 7 -19.53 44.18 -96.05
N PHE A 8 -20.73 44.63 -95.60
CA PHE A 8 -22.13 44.39 -96.09
C PHE A 8 -22.68 42.94 -96.31
N LEU A 9 -23.90 42.51 -95.91
CA LEU A 9 -25.27 43.05 -96.06
C LEU A 9 -26.32 42.40 -95.09
N LYS A 10 -27.30 43.23 -94.63
CA LYS A 10 -28.79 43.07 -94.47
C LYS A 10 -29.41 41.65 -94.35
N SER A 11 -30.53 41.33 -93.67
CA SER A 11 -31.56 41.98 -92.83
C SER A 11 -32.71 40.95 -92.74
N LEU A 12 -33.28 40.62 -91.56
CA LEU A 12 -34.75 40.62 -91.30
C LEU A 12 -35.07 40.19 -89.86
N LYS A 13 -36.08 40.85 -89.29
CA LYS A 13 -36.64 40.70 -87.94
C LYS A 13 -37.48 39.41 -87.83
N ASN A 14 -37.45 38.74 -86.67
CA ASN A 14 -38.67 38.41 -85.92
C ASN A 14 -38.40 37.95 -84.48
N ILE A 15 -39.35 38.35 -83.64
CA ILE A 15 -39.46 38.33 -82.18
C ILE A 15 -39.58 36.91 -81.60
N LEU A 16 -38.89 36.61 -80.50
CA LEU A 16 -39.44 35.80 -79.41
C LEU A 16 -38.69 36.07 -78.09
N PHE A 17 -39.45 36.40 -77.04
CA PHE A 17 -38.99 36.57 -75.66
C PHE A 17 -38.50 35.23 -75.09
N VAL A 18 -37.27 35.19 -74.56
CA VAL A 18 -36.88 34.19 -73.56
C VAL A 18 -36.06 34.88 -72.47
N SER A 19 -36.69 34.98 -71.29
CA SER A 19 -36.11 35.36 -70.02
C SER A 19 -34.98 34.42 -69.62
N VAL A 20 -33.74 34.91 -69.57
CA VAL A 20 -32.59 34.17 -69.02
C VAL A 20 -32.56 34.43 -67.51
N GLY A 21 -32.99 33.43 -66.75
CA GLY A 21 -32.74 33.34 -65.32
C GLY A 21 -31.24 33.09 -65.06
N LEU A 22 -30.65 33.93 -64.23
CA LEU A 22 -29.29 33.79 -63.71
C LEU A 22 -29.26 32.61 -62.72
N VAL A 23 -28.84 31.44 -63.19
CA VAL A 23 -28.53 30.30 -62.33
C VAL A 23 -27.18 30.55 -61.67
N LEU A 24 -27.20 30.90 -60.39
CA LEU A 24 -26.04 30.89 -59.50
C LEU A 24 -25.59 29.43 -59.35
N LEU A 25 -24.50 29.08 -60.04
CA LEU A 25 -23.81 27.81 -59.89
C LEU A 25 -23.06 27.83 -58.55
N PHE A 26 -23.70 27.34 -57.48
CA PHE A 26 -23.01 26.99 -56.24
C PHE A 26 -22.11 25.78 -56.54
N VAL A 27 -20.83 26.03 -56.81
CA VAL A 27 -19.81 24.98 -56.78
C VAL A 27 -19.57 24.69 -55.30
N ALA A 28 -20.32 23.75 -54.74
CA ALA A 28 -19.92 23.08 -53.51
C ALA A 28 -18.63 22.34 -53.84
N GLY A 29 -17.50 22.87 -53.37
CA GLY A 29 -16.23 22.17 -53.43
C GLY A 29 -16.36 20.90 -52.59
N THR A 30 -16.64 19.77 -53.23
CA THR A 30 -16.43 18.46 -52.61
C THR A 30 -14.92 18.30 -52.46
N GLY A 31 -14.40 18.64 -51.28
CA GLY A 31 -13.08 18.18 -50.88
C GLY A 31 -13.05 16.66 -51.07
N ILE A 32 -12.14 16.18 -51.89
CA ILE A 32 -11.92 14.75 -52.08
C ILE A 32 -11.33 14.27 -50.74
N VAL A 33 -12.17 13.72 -49.86
CA VAL A 33 -11.71 13.08 -48.63
C VAL A 33 -11.15 11.73 -49.04
N SER A 34 -9.82 11.64 -49.12
CA SER A 34 -9.13 10.36 -49.31
C SER A 34 -9.37 9.48 -48.10
N ALA A 35 -10.29 8.52 -48.21
CA ALA A 35 -10.42 7.45 -47.22
C ALA A 35 -9.18 6.56 -47.30
N PHE A 36 -8.18 6.81 -46.45
CA PHE A 36 -6.97 6.00 -46.38
C PHE A 36 -7.30 4.62 -45.85
N SER A 37 -7.64 3.72 -46.76
CA SER A 37 -7.80 2.30 -46.45
C SER A 37 -6.47 1.66 -46.06
N PHE A 38 -5.35 2.38 -46.18
CA PHE A 38 -4.00 1.94 -45.88
C PHE A 38 -3.48 2.48 -44.54
N GLY A 39 -4.37 2.79 -43.59
CA GLY A 39 -4.03 3.39 -42.29
C GLY A 39 -4.26 4.91 -42.24
N PRO A 40 -4.67 5.46 -41.08
CA PRO A 40 -4.84 6.91 -40.91
C PRO A 40 -3.50 7.66 -40.99
N PRO A 41 -3.54 8.98 -41.24
CA PRO A 41 -2.41 9.86 -40.93
C PRO A 41 -2.06 9.75 -39.44
N ASP A 42 -0.76 9.84 -39.12
CA ASP A 42 -0.30 9.85 -37.73
C ASP A 42 -0.92 11.01 -36.93
N GLU A 43 -0.86 10.88 -35.61
CA GLU A 43 -1.34 11.88 -34.64
C GLU A 43 -2.88 11.99 -34.60
N ARG A 44 -3.59 10.86 -34.74
CA ARG A 44 -5.06 10.80 -34.72
C ARG A 44 -5.66 10.01 -33.57
N THR A 45 -4.84 9.69 -32.57
CA THR A 45 -5.20 8.85 -31.41
C THR A 45 -6.07 9.57 -30.38
N GLY A 46 -6.05 10.90 -30.36
CA GLY A 46 -6.65 11.72 -29.31
C GLY A 46 -5.77 11.89 -28.07
N ALA A 47 -4.50 11.47 -28.12
CA ALA A 47 -3.50 11.78 -27.09
C ALA A 47 -3.33 13.30 -26.89
N PRO A 48 -2.71 13.75 -25.78
CA PRO A 48 -2.45 15.16 -25.54
C PRO A 48 -1.77 15.84 -26.74
N ASN A 49 -2.34 16.97 -27.17
CA ASN A 49 -1.96 17.76 -28.34
C ASN A 49 -2.21 17.10 -29.72
N GLU A 50 -2.98 16.00 -29.78
CA GLU A 50 -3.42 15.37 -31.02
C GLU A 50 -4.91 15.61 -31.28
N ALA A 51 -5.30 15.67 -32.56
CA ALA A 51 -6.69 15.78 -32.96
C ALA A 51 -7.27 14.40 -33.27
N THR A 52 -8.55 14.13 -33.03
CA THR A 52 -9.20 12.91 -33.53
C THR A 52 -9.55 13.04 -35.02
N CYS A 53 -9.84 11.91 -35.68
CA CYS A 53 -10.35 11.88 -37.05
C CYS A 53 -11.64 12.70 -37.25
N VAL A 54 -12.47 12.87 -36.21
CA VAL A 54 -13.64 13.75 -36.22
C VAL A 54 -13.23 15.21 -36.15
N ALA A 55 -12.34 15.56 -35.21
CA ALA A 55 -11.87 16.93 -35.01
C ALA A 55 -11.09 17.46 -36.23
N ALA A 56 -10.39 16.60 -36.96
CA ALA A 56 -9.72 16.91 -38.22
C ALA A 56 -10.68 17.07 -39.42
N GLY A 57 -11.98 16.79 -39.24
CA GLY A 57 -13.00 16.90 -40.28
C GLY A 57 -12.98 15.78 -41.33
N CYS A 58 -12.24 14.69 -41.09
CA CYS A 58 -12.14 13.56 -42.02
C CYS A 58 -13.36 12.64 -41.95
N HIS A 59 -13.95 12.48 -40.76
CA HIS A 59 -15.19 11.75 -40.54
C HIS A 59 -16.20 12.65 -39.83
N ALA A 60 -17.29 13.00 -40.51
CA ALA A 60 -18.26 13.97 -40.03
C ALA A 60 -19.69 13.41 -40.17
N GLY A 61 -20.50 13.59 -39.13
CA GLY A 61 -21.92 13.23 -39.15
C GLY A 61 -22.45 12.48 -37.93
N ASN A 62 -21.56 11.93 -37.09
CA ASN A 62 -21.90 11.28 -35.82
C ASN A 62 -21.07 11.87 -34.68
N ASP A 63 -21.59 11.80 -33.46
CA ASP A 63 -20.87 12.20 -32.26
C ASP A 63 -19.68 11.26 -31.99
N LEU A 64 -18.60 11.82 -31.42
CA LEU A 64 -17.47 11.02 -30.92
C LEU A 64 -17.96 10.06 -29.84
N ASN A 65 -17.54 8.79 -29.89
CA ASN A 65 -17.98 7.75 -28.96
C ASN A 65 -19.51 7.54 -28.93
N ALA A 66 -20.17 7.66 -30.09
CA ALA A 66 -21.61 7.43 -30.19
C ALA A 66 -22.02 6.04 -29.65
N SER A 67 -23.10 6.02 -28.87
CA SER A 67 -23.63 4.81 -28.21
C SER A 67 -23.91 3.66 -29.19
N GLY A 68 -23.70 2.43 -28.75
CA GLY A 68 -23.95 1.19 -29.51
C GLY A 68 -22.74 0.69 -30.30
N GLY A 69 -21.55 1.15 -29.93
CA GLY A 69 -20.26 0.60 -30.30
C GLY A 69 -19.23 0.99 -29.24
N ALA A 70 -18.06 0.37 -29.27
CA ALA A 70 -16.98 0.63 -28.33
C ALA A 70 -15.62 0.27 -28.93
N LEU A 71 -14.59 1.00 -28.49
CA LEU A 71 -13.19 0.66 -28.67
C LEU A 71 -12.64 0.24 -27.29
N THR A 72 -12.10 -0.97 -27.19
CA THR A 72 -11.56 -1.53 -25.94
C THR A 72 -10.12 -1.98 -26.14
N LEU A 73 -9.28 -1.76 -25.13
CA LEU A 73 -7.89 -2.16 -25.14
C LEU A 73 -7.65 -3.24 -24.09
N THR A 74 -6.85 -4.25 -24.43
CA THR A 74 -6.24 -5.16 -23.47
C THR A 74 -4.75 -4.84 -23.41
N ILE A 75 -4.31 -4.30 -22.28
CA ILE A 75 -2.91 -3.89 -22.01
C ILE A 75 -2.45 -4.51 -20.67
N PRO A 76 -1.15 -4.59 -20.36
CA PRO A 76 -0.71 -4.96 -19.03
C PRO A 76 -1.09 -3.88 -18.00
N GLU A 77 -1.72 -4.27 -16.88
CA GLU A 77 -1.95 -3.35 -15.75
C GLU A 77 -0.62 -2.85 -15.16
N THR A 78 0.39 -3.72 -15.11
CA THR A 78 1.75 -3.38 -14.66
C THR A 78 2.78 -3.82 -15.69
N TYR A 79 3.66 -2.90 -16.10
CA TYR A 79 4.78 -3.21 -17.00
C TYR A 79 6.07 -3.47 -16.24
N GLN A 80 6.88 -4.40 -16.71
CA GLN A 80 8.26 -4.62 -16.27
C GLN A 80 9.22 -4.09 -17.34
N PRO A 81 10.32 -3.40 -16.98
CA PRO A 81 11.26 -2.90 -17.97
C PRO A 81 11.79 -3.99 -18.91
N ASN A 82 11.82 -3.70 -20.21
CA ASN A 82 12.18 -4.60 -21.32
C ASN A 82 11.24 -5.80 -21.57
N GLU A 83 10.16 -5.97 -20.80
CA GLU A 83 9.22 -7.07 -21.01
C GLU A 83 8.35 -6.80 -22.26
N VAL A 84 8.01 -7.89 -22.97
CA VAL A 84 7.18 -7.84 -24.18
C VAL A 84 5.76 -8.29 -23.83
N TYR A 85 4.79 -7.44 -24.15
CA TYR A 85 3.38 -7.70 -23.89
C TYR A 85 2.59 -7.82 -25.19
N THR A 86 1.60 -8.71 -25.19
CA THR A 86 0.58 -8.75 -26.23
C THR A 86 -0.45 -7.66 -25.94
N ILE A 87 -0.71 -6.82 -26.93
CA ILE A 87 -1.74 -5.78 -26.90
C ILE A 87 -2.87 -6.19 -27.84
N VAL A 88 -4.10 -6.04 -27.37
CA VAL A 88 -5.30 -6.28 -28.19
C VAL A 88 -6.12 -5.00 -28.28
N VAL A 89 -6.50 -4.65 -29.50
CA VAL A 89 -7.40 -3.53 -29.82
C VAL A 89 -8.67 -4.11 -30.42
N ASP A 90 -9.80 -3.98 -29.74
CA ASP A 90 -11.09 -4.46 -30.24
C ASP A 90 -12.03 -3.28 -30.52
N LEU A 91 -12.64 -3.29 -31.70
CA LEU A 91 -13.60 -2.27 -32.14
C LEU A 91 -14.89 -2.92 -32.61
N ALA A 92 -15.99 -2.62 -31.92
CA ALA A 92 -17.30 -3.17 -32.23
C ALA A 92 -18.31 -2.06 -32.52
N ARG A 93 -19.12 -2.23 -33.57
CA ARG A 93 -20.26 -1.38 -33.93
C ARG A 93 -21.17 -2.11 -34.91
N THR A 94 -22.39 -2.44 -34.49
CA THR A 94 -23.37 -3.11 -35.35
C THR A 94 -23.68 -2.29 -36.61
N GLY A 95 -23.74 -2.98 -37.75
CA GLY A 95 -24.05 -2.41 -39.07
C GLY A 95 -22.85 -1.79 -39.79
N GLN A 96 -21.64 -1.90 -39.23
CA GLN A 96 -20.39 -1.51 -39.89
C GLN A 96 -19.71 -2.73 -40.48
N SER A 97 -18.85 -2.51 -41.47
CA SER A 97 -18.22 -3.59 -42.23
C SER A 97 -16.76 -3.31 -42.63
N LYS A 98 -16.17 -2.26 -42.09
CA LYS A 98 -14.80 -1.86 -42.37
C LYS A 98 -14.22 -1.11 -41.19
N TRP A 99 -12.95 -1.35 -40.91
CA TRP A 99 -12.37 -1.06 -39.61
C TRP A 99 -11.06 -0.30 -39.75
N GLY A 100 -10.70 0.44 -38.72
CA GLY A 100 -9.39 1.07 -38.62
C GLY A 100 -9.10 1.52 -37.20
N PHE A 101 -7.82 1.67 -36.89
CA PHE A 101 -7.36 2.18 -35.61
C PHE A 101 -6.01 2.87 -35.73
N GLU A 102 -5.70 3.70 -34.77
CA GLU A 102 -4.33 4.15 -34.50
C GLU A 102 -4.13 4.21 -33.00
N MET A 103 -2.95 3.82 -32.56
CA MET A 103 -2.56 3.83 -31.16
C MET A 103 -1.16 4.41 -30.98
N THR A 104 -0.95 5.11 -29.86
CA THR A 104 0.37 5.51 -29.35
C THR A 104 0.46 5.22 -27.85
N ALA A 105 1.67 5.03 -27.33
CA ALA A 105 1.95 4.82 -25.91
C ALA A 105 2.92 5.90 -25.42
N LEU A 106 2.51 6.65 -24.40
CA LEU A 106 3.24 7.84 -23.93
C LEU A 106 3.47 7.80 -22.42
N ASP A 107 4.60 8.36 -21.98
CA ASP A 107 4.85 8.63 -20.55
C ASP A 107 4.13 9.90 -20.07
N GLY A 108 4.31 10.24 -18.79
CA GLY A 108 3.72 11.43 -18.17
C GLY A 108 4.16 12.77 -18.77
N ASP A 109 5.30 12.81 -19.47
CA ASP A 109 5.80 13.99 -20.18
C ASP A 109 5.31 14.05 -21.65
N GLY A 110 4.56 13.03 -22.09
CA GLY A 110 4.05 12.91 -23.45
C GLY A 110 5.08 12.42 -24.46
N ALA A 111 6.21 11.87 -24.00
CA ALA A 111 7.21 11.23 -24.85
C ALA A 111 6.86 9.75 -25.08
N ARG A 112 7.41 9.17 -26.16
CA ARG A 112 7.20 7.76 -26.50
C ARG A 112 7.63 6.85 -25.35
N ALA A 113 6.73 5.95 -24.94
CA ALA A 113 7.00 4.93 -23.94
C ALA A 113 6.92 3.53 -24.55
N GLY A 114 8.09 2.90 -24.70
CA GLY A 114 8.22 1.55 -25.26
C GLY A 114 8.22 1.53 -26.79
N THR A 115 8.02 0.36 -27.37
CA THR A 115 8.07 0.12 -28.82
C THR A 115 7.02 -0.89 -29.24
N PHE A 116 6.18 -0.53 -30.21
CA PHE A 116 5.28 -1.45 -30.88
C PHE A 116 6.01 -2.26 -31.96
N GLU A 117 5.57 -3.50 -32.12
CA GLU A 117 5.97 -4.37 -33.22
C GLU A 117 4.78 -4.69 -34.11
N ILE A 118 5.04 -4.83 -35.41
CA ILE A 118 3.99 -5.18 -36.37
C ILE A 118 3.50 -6.62 -36.15
N ASP A 119 2.21 -6.83 -36.39
CA ASP A 119 1.62 -8.16 -36.45
C ASP A 119 2.23 -8.94 -37.64
N PRO A 120 2.79 -10.14 -37.42
CA PRO A 120 3.30 -11.00 -38.49
C PRO A 120 2.27 -11.35 -39.57
N ALA A 121 0.97 -11.30 -39.28
CA ALA A 121 -0.09 -11.52 -40.28
C ALA A 121 -0.29 -10.31 -41.21
N GLY A 122 0.40 -9.19 -40.97
CA GLY A 122 0.41 -8.01 -41.85
C GLY A 122 -0.82 -7.11 -41.69
N ASN A 123 -1.57 -7.26 -40.60
CA ASN A 123 -2.74 -6.42 -40.32
C ASN A 123 -2.37 -5.04 -39.80
N THR A 124 -1.16 -4.88 -39.26
CA THR A 124 -0.69 -3.61 -38.68
C THR A 124 0.59 -3.11 -39.33
N GLN A 125 0.86 -1.82 -39.15
CA GLN A 125 2.05 -1.12 -39.60
C GLN A 125 2.40 0.01 -38.63
N LEU A 126 3.64 0.47 -38.71
CA LEU A 126 4.16 1.55 -37.86
C LEU A 126 4.14 2.90 -38.57
N GLY A 127 3.98 3.95 -37.80
CA GLY A 127 4.20 5.35 -38.17
C GLY A 127 5.04 6.06 -37.11
N GLU A 128 5.69 7.16 -37.49
CA GLU A 128 6.52 7.97 -36.59
C GLU A 128 6.28 9.45 -36.90
N ALA A 129 5.88 10.22 -35.90
CA ALA A 129 5.66 11.67 -36.02
C ALA A 129 5.94 12.37 -34.69
N ASN A 130 6.60 13.53 -34.74
CA ASN A 130 6.91 14.36 -33.57
C ASN A 130 7.56 13.61 -32.39
N GLY A 131 8.42 12.63 -32.71
CA GLY A 131 9.13 11.82 -31.70
C GLY A 131 8.28 10.73 -31.04
N LYS A 132 7.05 10.51 -31.51
CA LYS A 132 6.15 9.44 -31.08
C LYS A 132 6.06 8.35 -32.14
N GLN A 133 5.86 7.14 -31.66
CA GLN A 133 5.55 5.99 -32.50
C GLN A 133 4.04 5.72 -32.49
N TYR A 134 3.54 5.31 -33.64
CA TYR A 134 2.15 4.91 -33.84
C TYR A 134 2.10 3.51 -34.41
N ILE A 135 1.11 2.73 -33.99
CA ILE A 135 0.72 1.48 -34.65
C ILE A 135 -0.72 1.62 -35.15
N LYS A 136 -0.96 1.15 -36.38
CA LYS A 136 -2.23 1.33 -37.08
C LYS A 136 -2.51 0.21 -38.07
N GLN A 137 -3.73 0.13 -38.56
CA GLN A 137 -4.10 -0.90 -39.53
C GLN A 137 -3.45 -0.70 -40.89
N THR A 138 -3.19 -1.80 -41.60
CA THR A 138 -2.93 -1.84 -43.04
C THR A 138 -4.25 -1.95 -43.83
N ALA A 139 -4.17 -2.01 -45.16
CA ALA A 139 -5.33 -2.33 -45.98
C ALA A 139 -5.90 -3.73 -45.76
N VAL A 140 -5.06 -4.68 -45.35
CA VAL A 140 -5.52 -6.03 -44.96
C VAL A 140 -6.21 -5.94 -43.59
N GLY A 141 -5.57 -5.25 -42.64
CA GLY A 141 -6.11 -5.05 -41.30
C GLY A 141 -7.36 -4.18 -41.25
N ALA A 142 -7.73 -3.48 -42.32
CA ALA A 142 -9.02 -2.79 -42.41
C ALA A 142 -10.22 -3.77 -42.47
N ALA A 143 -9.95 -5.06 -42.67
CA ALA A 143 -10.91 -6.16 -42.57
C ALA A 143 -12.24 -5.87 -43.28
N ALA A 144 -12.16 -5.36 -44.51
CA ALA A 144 -13.33 -4.95 -45.29
C ALA A 144 -14.23 -6.16 -45.58
N GLY A 145 -15.50 -6.05 -45.22
CA GLY A 145 -16.50 -7.10 -45.31
C GLY A 145 -16.70 -7.90 -44.01
N THR A 146 -15.88 -7.70 -42.98
CA THR A 146 -16.11 -8.26 -41.65
C THR A 146 -17.18 -7.43 -40.95
N ASN A 147 -18.30 -8.04 -40.58
CA ASN A 147 -19.44 -7.32 -40.02
C ASN A 147 -19.33 -7.15 -38.51
N ASP A 148 -19.87 -6.03 -38.03
CA ASP A 148 -20.17 -5.72 -36.63
C ASP A 148 -19.00 -5.55 -35.65
N GLU A 149 -17.86 -6.22 -35.87
CA GLU A 149 -16.66 -6.06 -35.05
C GLU A 149 -15.36 -6.44 -35.78
N ASN A 150 -14.23 -5.94 -35.29
CA ASN A 150 -12.89 -6.40 -35.66
C ASN A 150 -11.87 -6.14 -34.54
N GLY A 151 -10.85 -6.98 -34.46
CA GLY A 151 -9.74 -6.85 -33.53
C GLY A 151 -8.37 -6.84 -34.21
N TRP A 152 -7.38 -6.26 -33.53
CA TRP A 152 -5.97 -6.34 -33.90
C TRP A 152 -5.15 -6.78 -32.69
N GLU A 153 -4.23 -7.71 -32.91
CA GLU A 153 -3.30 -8.20 -31.90
C GLU A 153 -1.87 -7.94 -32.39
N PHE A 154 -1.03 -7.39 -31.51
CA PHE A 154 0.37 -7.10 -31.80
C PHE A 154 1.18 -7.03 -30.50
N GLN A 155 2.50 -6.92 -30.61
CA GLN A 155 3.39 -6.85 -29.44
C GLN A 155 3.79 -5.40 -29.13
N TRP A 156 4.00 -5.13 -27.84
CA TRP A 156 4.60 -3.91 -27.33
C TRP A 156 5.68 -4.27 -26.31
N THR A 157 6.88 -3.75 -26.53
CA THR A 157 8.02 -3.89 -25.63
C THR A 157 8.07 -2.66 -24.72
N ALA A 158 8.00 -2.89 -23.40
CA ALA A 158 8.09 -1.83 -22.40
C ALA A 158 9.45 -1.10 -22.45
N PRO A 159 9.54 0.14 -21.95
CA PRO A 159 10.80 0.86 -21.83
C PRO A 159 11.88 0.07 -21.08
N ASP A 160 13.14 0.43 -21.28
CA ASP A 160 14.29 -0.25 -20.64
C ASP A 160 14.46 0.08 -19.15
N THR A 161 13.71 1.09 -18.68
CA THR A 161 13.72 1.64 -17.32
C THR A 161 12.29 1.95 -16.86
N ASP A 162 12.12 2.16 -15.55
CA ASP A 162 10.87 2.71 -15.01
C ASP A 162 10.76 4.19 -15.40
N VAL A 163 9.79 4.51 -16.26
CA VAL A 163 9.47 5.86 -16.72
C VAL A 163 8.20 6.42 -16.06
N GLY A 164 7.72 5.78 -14.99
CA GLY A 164 6.43 6.08 -14.38
C GLY A 164 5.25 5.49 -15.18
N PRO A 165 4.01 5.94 -14.91
CA PRO A 165 2.83 5.49 -15.62
C PRO A 165 2.91 5.75 -17.13
N ILE A 166 2.45 4.77 -17.91
CA ILE A 166 2.40 4.82 -19.37
C ILE A 166 0.94 4.80 -19.80
N THR A 167 0.49 5.81 -20.54
CA THR A 167 -0.86 5.85 -21.09
C THR A 167 -0.87 5.45 -22.56
N PHE A 168 -1.68 4.46 -22.89
CA PHE A 168 -1.98 4.05 -24.27
C PHE A 168 -3.20 4.84 -24.73
N TYR A 169 -3.05 5.62 -25.79
CA TYR A 169 -4.15 6.36 -26.43
C TYR A 169 -4.49 5.70 -27.75
N ALA A 170 -5.77 5.44 -27.99
CA ALA A 170 -6.23 4.85 -29.24
C ALA A 170 -7.47 5.53 -29.78
N ALA A 171 -7.52 5.65 -31.12
CA ALA A 171 -8.71 6.01 -31.86
C ALA A 171 -9.06 4.90 -32.85
N GLY A 172 -10.36 4.64 -33.04
CA GLY A 172 -10.90 3.62 -33.91
C GLY A 172 -11.95 4.19 -34.86
N ASN A 173 -12.00 3.71 -36.10
CA ASN A 173 -13.03 4.04 -37.08
C ASN A 173 -13.82 2.79 -37.46
N ALA A 174 -15.10 2.76 -37.09
CA ALA A 174 -16.06 1.76 -37.55
C ALA A 174 -16.85 2.32 -38.73
N ALA A 175 -16.47 1.89 -39.93
CA ALA A 175 -16.94 2.44 -41.20
C ALA A 175 -17.90 1.49 -41.93
N ASN A 176 -18.81 2.08 -42.71
CA ASN A 176 -19.86 1.33 -43.39
C ASN A 176 -19.45 0.85 -44.80
N GLY A 177 -18.22 1.18 -45.21
CA GLY A 177 -17.66 0.79 -46.50
C GLY A 177 -18.23 1.52 -47.71
N ASN A 178 -19.01 2.59 -47.54
CA ASN A 178 -19.64 3.33 -48.65
C ASN A 178 -18.69 4.30 -49.38
N PHE A 179 -17.40 4.32 -49.02
CA PHE A 179 -16.34 5.18 -49.56
C PHE A 179 -16.54 6.69 -49.32
N THR A 180 -17.37 7.06 -48.35
CA THR A 180 -17.58 8.44 -47.90
C THR A 180 -17.35 8.53 -46.40
N ALA A 181 -17.16 9.75 -45.89
CA ALA A 181 -17.07 10.02 -44.46
C ALA A 181 -18.41 9.83 -43.70
N THR A 182 -19.52 9.67 -44.42
CA THR A 182 -20.86 9.64 -43.83
C THR A 182 -21.26 8.24 -43.39
N GLY A 183 -21.79 8.16 -42.17
CA GLY A 183 -22.20 6.90 -41.56
C GLY A 183 -21.05 6.10 -40.94
N ASP A 184 -19.85 6.69 -40.85
CA ASP A 184 -18.71 6.20 -40.08
C ASP A 184 -18.82 6.67 -38.62
N TYR A 185 -18.31 5.85 -37.70
CA TYR A 185 -18.32 6.12 -36.26
C TYR A 185 -16.91 6.09 -35.71
N ILE A 186 -16.50 7.17 -35.05
CA ILE A 186 -15.18 7.30 -34.43
C ILE A 186 -15.30 7.08 -32.93
N TYR A 187 -14.40 6.25 -32.43
CA TYR A 187 -14.25 5.92 -31.02
C TYR A 187 -12.85 6.30 -30.56
N THR A 188 -12.71 6.74 -29.31
CA THR A 188 -11.42 6.94 -28.64
C THR A 188 -11.48 6.32 -27.26
N THR A 189 -10.35 5.76 -26.84
CA THR A 189 -10.17 5.25 -25.48
C THR A 189 -8.72 5.45 -25.05
N SER A 190 -8.48 5.35 -23.75
CA SER A 190 -7.13 5.32 -23.20
C SER A 190 -7.07 4.41 -21.99
N GLU A 191 -5.99 3.66 -21.85
CA GLU A 191 -5.72 2.80 -20.69
C GLU A 191 -4.30 3.06 -20.17
N GLU A 192 -4.08 2.83 -18.88
CA GLU A 192 -2.80 3.10 -18.22
C GLU A 192 -2.13 1.80 -17.74
N SER A 193 -0.82 1.71 -17.96
CA SER A 193 0.05 0.68 -17.38
C SER A 193 1.02 1.35 -16.40
N THR A 194 1.07 0.86 -15.17
CA THR A 194 1.96 1.42 -14.14
C THR A 194 3.23 0.57 -13.98
N PRO A 195 4.36 1.15 -13.53
CA PRO A 195 5.53 0.34 -13.17
C PRO A 195 5.24 -0.51 -11.91
N PRO A 196 6.07 -1.53 -11.60
CA PRO A 196 5.96 -2.23 -10.33
C PRO A 196 6.21 -1.26 -9.17
N VAL A 197 5.36 -1.32 -8.15
CA VAL A 197 5.65 -0.65 -6.89
C VAL A 197 6.84 -1.37 -6.25
N PRO A 198 7.96 -0.68 -5.96
CA PRO A 198 9.11 -1.32 -5.31
C PRO A 198 8.68 -1.85 -3.94
N THR A 199 9.02 -3.09 -3.63
CA THR A 199 8.74 -3.69 -2.32
C THR A 199 9.63 -3.04 -1.27
N VAL A 200 9.03 -2.43 -0.26
CA VAL A 200 9.72 -1.83 0.87
C VAL A 200 9.31 -2.59 2.11
N ALA A 201 10.24 -3.35 2.68
CA ALA A 201 10.09 -3.96 3.99
C ALA A 201 10.46 -2.96 5.09
N GLY A 202 9.81 -3.06 6.23
CA GLY A 202 10.08 -2.19 7.36
C GLY A 202 9.37 -2.65 8.62
N VAL A 203 10.06 -2.56 9.75
CA VAL A 203 9.52 -2.92 11.06
C VAL A 203 9.91 -1.87 12.08
N SER A 204 8.98 -1.52 12.96
CA SER A 204 9.30 -0.83 14.22
C SER A 204 8.77 -1.62 15.41
N LEU A 205 9.49 -1.51 16.52
CA LEU A 205 9.18 -2.18 17.77
C LEU A 205 9.35 -1.17 18.90
N GLU A 206 8.34 -1.05 19.75
CA GLU A 206 8.38 -0.18 20.92
C GLU A 206 7.75 -0.86 22.15
N ILE A 207 8.16 -0.44 23.34
CA ILE A 207 7.55 -0.89 24.59
C ILE A 207 6.42 0.08 24.95
N VAL A 208 5.23 -0.45 25.15
CA VAL A 208 4.07 0.33 25.60
C VAL A 208 4.13 0.44 27.11
N GLY A 209 4.39 1.65 27.62
CA GLY A 209 4.51 1.94 29.05
C GLY A 209 5.95 1.91 29.54
N ASP A 210 6.18 1.37 30.73
CA ASP A 210 7.49 1.36 31.36
C ASP A 210 8.36 0.20 30.84
N ALA A 211 9.59 0.52 30.44
CA ALA A 211 10.59 -0.45 30.02
C ALA A 211 11.33 -1.12 31.19
N ALA A 212 11.07 -0.68 32.43
CA ALA A 212 11.65 -1.24 33.64
C ALA A 212 10.54 -1.53 34.66
N LEU A 213 10.42 -2.79 35.08
CA LEU A 213 9.43 -3.25 36.06
C LEU A 213 10.11 -4.04 37.17
N SER A 214 9.48 -4.13 38.35
CA SER A 214 10.00 -4.91 39.47
C SER A 214 8.98 -5.89 40.03
N THR A 215 9.47 -6.96 40.65
CA THR A 215 8.64 -7.96 41.35
C THR A 215 9.40 -8.65 42.48
N THR A 216 8.69 -9.02 43.54
CA THR A 216 9.17 -9.96 44.58
C THR A 216 8.76 -11.41 44.28
N ASP A 217 7.82 -11.63 43.35
CA ASP A 217 7.35 -12.96 42.93
C ASP A 217 8.02 -13.34 41.61
N THR A 218 9.14 -14.06 41.71
CA THR A 218 9.96 -14.46 40.55
C THR A 218 9.20 -15.38 39.60
N VAL A 219 8.33 -16.24 40.12
CA VAL A 219 7.59 -17.24 39.33
C VAL A 219 6.42 -16.60 38.58
N ALA A 220 5.74 -15.63 39.21
CA ALA A 220 4.75 -14.83 38.52
C ALA A 220 5.40 -13.95 37.44
N GLY A 221 6.54 -13.33 37.77
CA GLY A 221 7.28 -12.44 36.89
C GLY A 221 6.55 -11.12 36.62
N VAL A 222 6.90 -10.48 35.51
CA VAL A 222 6.27 -9.25 35.00
C VAL A 222 5.89 -9.42 33.53
N ASN A 223 4.97 -8.58 33.05
CA ASN A 223 4.57 -8.56 31.65
C ASN A 223 4.86 -7.18 31.04
N TYR A 224 5.56 -7.16 29.92
CA TYR A 224 5.72 -6.00 29.06
C TYR A 224 4.78 -6.13 27.86
N THR A 225 4.26 -5.00 27.40
CA THR A 225 3.49 -4.93 26.15
C THR A 225 4.40 -4.36 25.08
N LEU A 226 4.64 -5.13 24.02
CA LEU A 226 5.43 -4.74 22.86
C LEU A 226 4.48 -4.36 21.75
N LYS A 227 4.64 -3.18 21.17
CA LYS A 227 3.91 -2.77 19.98
C LYS A 227 4.80 -2.93 18.76
N VAL A 228 4.36 -3.80 17.85
CA VAL A 228 5.00 -4.11 16.58
C VAL A 228 4.25 -3.37 15.49
N THR A 229 4.95 -2.73 14.57
CA THR A 229 4.34 -2.04 13.43
C THR A 229 5.06 -2.43 12.14
N ASN A 230 4.29 -2.78 11.12
CA ASN A 230 4.81 -2.92 9.76
C ASN A 230 4.93 -1.52 9.14
N THR A 231 6.16 -1.05 8.97
CA THR A 231 6.46 0.26 8.36
C THR A 231 6.76 0.16 6.86
N GLY A 232 6.68 -1.06 6.30
CA GLY A 232 6.76 -1.32 4.88
C GLY A 232 5.50 -0.95 4.11
N ASN A 233 5.50 -1.21 2.80
CA ASN A 233 4.42 -0.85 1.88
C ASN A 233 3.57 -2.04 1.42
N MET A 234 3.79 -3.22 1.96
CA MET A 234 3.03 -4.43 1.68
C MET A 234 2.78 -5.23 2.95
N MET A 235 1.87 -6.20 2.89
CA MET A 235 1.70 -7.19 3.94
C MET A 235 3.04 -7.90 4.22
N ASP A 236 3.37 -8.06 5.49
CA ASP A 236 4.60 -8.68 5.94
C ASP A 236 4.37 -9.53 7.18
N THR A 237 5.15 -10.60 7.31
CA THR A 237 5.24 -11.38 8.54
C THR A 237 6.46 -10.90 9.31
N ILE A 238 6.24 -10.42 10.53
CA ILE A 238 7.31 -9.96 11.41
C ILE A 238 7.54 -11.02 12.48
N THR A 239 8.73 -11.61 12.49
CA THR A 239 9.16 -12.58 13.50
C THR A 239 9.76 -11.85 14.71
N LEU A 240 9.44 -12.31 15.92
CA LEU A 240 9.96 -11.80 17.18
C LEU A 240 10.81 -12.85 17.90
N GLU A 241 11.96 -12.42 18.40
CA GLU A 241 12.87 -13.24 19.20
C GLU A 241 13.27 -12.50 20.47
N ALA A 242 12.97 -13.09 21.62
CA ALA A 242 13.48 -12.62 22.90
C ALA A 242 14.85 -13.27 23.19
N SER A 243 15.80 -12.47 23.70
CA SER A 243 17.08 -12.97 24.17
C SER A 243 16.89 -13.91 25.36
N ALA A 244 17.59 -15.05 25.36
CA ALA A 244 17.60 -15.94 26.51
C ALA A 244 18.71 -15.52 27.48
N GLU A 245 18.36 -15.11 28.70
CA GLU A 245 19.37 -14.92 29.75
C GLU A 245 19.53 -16.23 30.54
N VAL A 246 20.22 -17.22 29.97
CA VAL A 246 20.51 -18.49 30.65
C VAL A 246 21.72 -18.32 31.56
N GLY A 247 21.48 -17.94 32.81
CA GLY A 247 22.45 -18.00 33.90
C GLY A 247 22.56 -19.42 34.49
N ILE A 248 23.77 -19.81 34.90
CA ILE A 248 24.07 -21.09 35.56
C ILE A 248 23.63 -21.17 37.04
N GLU A 249 23.01 -20.11 37.58
CA GLU A 249 22.58 -19.96 38.99
C GLU A 249 21.27 -19.15 39.09
N GLY A 250 20.18 -19.67 38.52
CA GLY A 250 18.90 -18.96 38.45
C GLY A 250 18.87 -18.04 37.23
N SER A 251 17.93 -18.29 36.33
CA SER A 251 17.80 -17.61 35.04
C SER A 251 16.43 -16.94 34.98
N VAL A 252 16.34 -15.85 34.22
CA VAL A 252 15.07 -15.25 33.84
C VAL A 252 14.81 -15.57 32.37
N LEU A 253 13.57 -15.95 32.05
CA LEU A 253 13.15 -16.30 30.70
C LEU A 253 12.14 -15.27 30.18
N GLY A 254 12.45 -14.70 29.02
CA GLY A 254 11.50 -13.94 28.22
C GLY A 254 10.64 -14.86 27.35
N ALA A 255 9.35 -14.93 27.63
CA ALA A 255 8.37 -15.67 26.85
C ALA A 255 7.44 -14.71 26.12
N LEU A 256 7.43 -14.78 24.79
CA LEU A 256 6.52 -14.00 23.96
C LEU A 256 5.17 -14.71 23.81
N SER A 257 4.06 -13.96 23.85
CA SER A 257 2.72 -14.51 23.55
C SER A 257 2.66 -15.05 22.12
N ASP A 258 3.28 -14.33 21.19
CA ASP A 258 3.34 -14.61 19.77
C ASP A 258 4.78 -14.39 19.29
N ARG A 259 5.30 -15.35 18.52
CA ARG A 259 6.66 -15.27 17.95
C ARG A 259 6.67 -14.73 16.53
N SER A 260 5.50 -14.50 15.95
CA SER A 260 5.34 -13.82 14.67
C SER A 260 3.97 -13.16 14.59
N VAL A 261 3.89 -12.08 13.83
CA VAL A 261 2.64 -11.36 13.52
C VAL A 261 2.60 -11.04 12.02
N GLU A 262 1.48 -11.32 11.37
CA GLU A 262 1.22 -10.96 9.97
C GLU A 262 0.46 -9.64 9.95
N LEU A 263 1.02 -8.62 9.30
CA LEU A 263 0.53 -7.24 9.34
C LEU A 263 0.45 -6.64 7.94
N GLU A 264 -0.69 -6.04 7.61
CA GLU A 264 -0.84 -5.15 6.46
C GLU A 264 0.10 -3.94 6.57
N ALA A 265 0.36 -3.26 5.45
CA ALA A 265 1.17 -2.05 5.43
C ALA A 265 0.63 -0.99 6.40
N GLY A 266 1.46 -0.51 7.32
CA GLY A 266 1.10 0.47 8.34
C GLY A 266 0.26 -0.07 9.50
N ALA A 267 -0.07 -1.36 9.53
CA ALA A 267 -0.80 -1.97 10.64
C ALA A 267 0.12 -2.25 11.84
N GLU A 268 -0.50 -2.38 13.02
CA GLU A 268 0.15 -2.61 14.30
C GLU A 268 -0.49 -3.75 15.09
N ALA A 269 0.31 -4.43 15.90
CA ALA A 269 -0.13 -5.45 16.84
C ALA A 269 0.60 -5.33 18.17
N GLU A 270 -0.08 -5.74 19.25
CA GLU A 270 0.52 -5.86 20.58
C GLU A 270 0.89 -7.31 20.88
N VAL A 271 2.12 -7.53 21.31
CA VAL A 271 2.66 -8.82 21.74
C VAL A 271 3.07 -8.71 23.21
N THR A 272 2.69 -9.68 24.04
CA THR A 272 3.11 -9.67 25.45
C THR A 272 4.45 -10.38 25.59
N LEU A 273 5.43 -9.71 26.20
CA LEU A 273 6.64 -10.35 26.71
C LEU A 273 6.48 -10.59 28.22
N LYS A 274 6.38 -11.86 28.61
CA LYS A 274 6.43 -12.27 30.01
C LYS A 274 7.87 -12.56 30.41
N VAL A 275 8.36 -11.87 31.44
CA VAL A 275 9.70 -12.06 32.00
C VAL A 275 9.57 -12.66 33.39
N ALA A 276 9.96 -13.92 33.55
CA ALA A 276 9.82 -14.66 34.80
C ALA A 276 11.05 -15.53 35.09
N GLY A 277 11.37 -15.64 36.37
CA GLY A 277 12.42 -16.52 36.88
C GLY A 277 11.86 -17.82 37.46
N ASP A 278 12.70 -18.51 38.23
CA ASP A 278 12.33 -19.69 39.01
C ASP A 278 12.54 -19.44 40.53
N LEU A 279 12.43 -20.51 41.32
CA LEU A 279 12.60 -20.45 42.78
C LEU A 279 14.06 -20.22 43.22
N PHE A 280 15.01 -20.27 42.28
CA PHE A 280 16.44 -20.07 42.52
C PHE A 280 16.97 -18.77 41.93
N THR A 281 16.15 -18.04 41.16
CA THR A 281 16.48 -16.68 40.67
C THR A 281 16.79 -15.77 41.86
N THR A 282 17.97 -15.15 41.83
CA THR A 282 18.43 -14.24 42.87
C THR A 282 17.88 -12.82 42.66
N PRO A 283 17.83 -11.99 43.71
CA PRO A 283 17.53 -10.58 43.54
C PRO A 283 18.58 -9.88 42.65
N GLY A 284 18.12 -9.06 41.71
CA GLY A 284 18.97 -8.40 40.72
C GLY A 284 18.18 -7.84 39.54
N ASP A 285 18.88 -7.11 38.67
CA ASP A 285 18.34 -6.60 37.40
C ASP A 285 18.64 -7.56 36.27
N TYR A 286 17.63 -7.88 35.47
CA TYR A 286 17.70 -8.80 34.34
C TYR A 286 17.23 -8.11 33.08
N ASP A 287 18.11 -8.03 32.08
CA ASP A 287 17.84 -7.37 30.81
C ASP A 287 17.42 -8.39 29.74
N ILE A 288 16.25 -8.18 29.15
CA ILE A 288 15.76 -8.97 28.01
C ILE A 288 15.61 -8.06 26.80
N ASN A 289 16.37 -8.38 25.75
CA ASN A 289 16.22 -7.79 24.43
C ASN A 289 15.15 -8.55 23.64
N VAL A 290 14.35 -7.83 22.88
CA VAL A 290 13.46 -8.43 21.87
C VAL A 290 13.77 -7.82 20.52
N THR A 291 14.07 -8.69 19.56
CA THR A 291 14.32 -8.31 18.17
C THR A 291 13.09 -8.65 17.35
N ALA A 292 12.64 -7.70 16.53
CA ALA A 292 11.65 -7.91 15.49
C ALA A 292 12.33 -7.84 14.12
N THR A 293 12.02 -8.80 13.25
CA THR A 293 12.63 -8.98 11.92
C THR A 293 11.54 -9.16 10.88
N SER A 294 11.62 -8.40 9.78
CA SER A 294 10.77 -8.62 8.60
C SER A 294 11.15 -9.92 7.89
N GLU A 295 10.17 -10.75 7.54
CA GLU A 295 10.41 -11.93 6.69
C GLU A 295 10.53 -11.58 5.20
N THR A 296 9.95 -10.45 4.77
CA THR A 296 10.11 -9.92 3.41
C THR A 296 11.56 -9.47 3.14
N ASP A 297 12.22 -8.86 4.12
CA ASP A 297 13.64 -8.54 4.09
C ASP A 297 14.28 -8.75 5.47
N ASN A 298 14.97 -9.87 5.63
CA ASN A 298 15.63 -10.24 6.89
C ASN A 298 16.76 -9.28 7.32
N THR A 299 17.14 -8.28 6.49
CA THR A 299 18.05 -7.21 6.91
C THR A 299 17.36 -6.10 7.68
N MET A 300 16.03 -5.99 7.55
CA MET A 300 15.20 -5.04 8.27
C MET A 300 14.85 -5.60 9.65
N THR A 301 15.60 -5.14 10.65
CA THR A 301 15.48 -5.57 12.04
C THR A 301 15.42 -4.35 12.96
N THR A 302 14.76 -4.50 14.10
CA THR A 302 14.72 -3.51 15.17
C THR A 302 14.75 -4.24 16.52
N GLU A 303 15.29 -3.61 17.54
CA GLU A 303 15.44 -4.20 18.87
C GLU A 303 14.95 -3.23 19.95
N VAL A 304 14.34 -3.77 21.01
CA VAL A 304 14.06 -3.06 22.26
C VAL A 304 14.62 -3.85 23.44
N ALA A 305 14.98 -3.15 24.51
CA ALA A 305 15.47 -3.76 25.75
C ALA A 305 14.51 -3.46 26.90
N THR A 306 14.25 -4.45 27.74
CA THR A 306 13.47 -4.36 28.97
C THR A 306 14.33 -4.74 30.17
N THR A 307 14.11 -4.12 31.32
CA THR A 307 14.84 -4.43 32.56
C THR A 307 13.87 -4.88 33.64
N THR A 308 14.00 -6.12 34.11
CA THR A 308 13.19 -6.66 35.22
C THR A 308 14.01 -6.75 36.49
N THR A 309 13.62 -6.01 37.53
CA THR A 309 14.24 -6.09 38.85
C THR A 309 13.54 -7.12 39.71
N ILE A 310 14.25 -8.18 40.09
CA ILE A 310 13.82 -9.08 41.16
C ILE A 310 14.23 -8.46 42.49
N GLU A 311 13.24 -8.05 43.29
CA GLU A 311 13.47 -7.44 44.59
C GLU A 311 13.77 -8.51 45.66
N ALA A 312 14.66 -8.18 46.60
CA ALA A 312 14.89 -9.04 47.75
C ALA A 312 13.61 -9.12 48.60
N PRO A 313 13.27 -10.30 49.14
CA PRO A 313 12.15 -10.40 50.06
C PRO A 313 12.40 -9.46 51.25
N PRO A 314 11.34 -8.83 51.79
CA PRO A 314 11.48 -7.96 52.94
C PRO A 314 12.16 -8.74 54.08
N PRO A 315 13.05 -8.09 54.85
CA PRO A 315 13.69 -8.74 55.98
C PRO A 315 12.59 -9.31 56.91
N PRO A 316 12.80 -10.52 57.46
CA PRO A 316 11.84 -11.08 58.39
C PRO A 316 11.63 -10.09 59.55
N PRO A 317 10.39 -10.00 60.08
CA PRO A 317 10.15 -9.20 61.28
C PRO A 317 11.13 -9.61 62.38
N PRO A 318 11.63 -8.68 63.19
CA PRO A 318 12.45 -9.03 64.34
C PRO A 318 11.70 -10.06 65.22
N PRO A 319 12.40 -11.05 65.80
CA PRO A 319 11.77 -12.01 66.68
C PRO A 319 11.04 -11.28 67.81
N PRO A 320 9.88 -11.78 68.27
CA PRO A 320 9.20 -11.18 69.40
C PRO A 320 10.14 -11.21 70.60
N THR A 321 10.11 -10.11 71.36
CA THR A 321 10.86 -9.92 72.61
C THR A 321 9.85 -9.88 73.75
N PRO A 322 9.39 -11.05 74.27
CA PRO A 322 8.34 -11.10 75.30
C PRO A 322 8.65 -10.28 76.56
N TRP A 323 9.93 -10.02 76.80
CA TRP A 323 10.43 -9.26 77.94
C TRP A 323 10.44 -7.73 77.73
N ASP A 324 10.26 -7.23 76.51
CA ASP A 324 9.85 -5.83 76.23
C ASP A 324 8.32 -5.79 76.21
N VAL A 325 7.73 -5.58 77.38
CA VAL A 325 6.29 -5.77 77.61
C VAL A 325 5.48 -4.59 77.05
N ASN A 326 6.08 -3.40 77.00
CA ASN A 326 5.44 -2.21 76.45
C ASN A 326 5.71 -2.01 74.94
N GLY A 327 6.70 -2.71 74.37
CA GLY A 327 7.07 -2.65 72.96
C GLY A 327 7.77 -1.34 72.58
N ASP A 328 8.44 -0.68 73.53
CA ASP A 328 9.14 0.59 73.30
C ASP A 328 10.58 0.42 72.79
N GLY A 329 11.06 -0.83 72.70
CA GLY A 329 12.38 -1.19 72.18
C GLY A 329 13.47 -1.28 73.25
N THR A 330 13.19 -1.01 74.53
CA THR A 330 14.18 -1.08 75.61
C THR A 330 13.62 -1.77 76.86
N VAL A 331 14.27 -2.85 77.30
CA VAL A 331 13.86 -3.57 78.53
C VAL A 331 14.29 -2.80 79.77
N ASN A 332 13.34 -2.21 80.47
CA ASN A 332 13.62 -1.37 81.63
C ASN A 332 12.61 -1.55 82.78
N ILE A 333 12.63 -0.63 83.74
CA ILE A 333 11.75 -0.71 84.91
C ILE A 333 10.27 -0.62 84.54
N GLN A 334 9.94 -0.02 83.40
CA GLN A 334 8.58 0.07 82.89
C GLN A 334 8.02 -1.32 82.54
N ASP A 335 8.83 -2.22 81.97
CA ASP A 335 8.44 -3.60 81.66
C ASP A 335 8.22 -4.42 82.93
N LEU A 336 9.13 -4.28 83.90
CA LEU A 336 8.99 -4.91 85.21
C LEU A 336 7.71 -4.43 85.93
N VAL A 337 7.38 -3.14 85.82
CA VAL A 337 6.16 -2.57 86.39
C VAL A 337 4.92 -3.15 85.69
N LEU A 338 4.97 -3.37 84.38
CA LEU A 338 3.87 -4.00 83.65
C LEU A 338 3.65 -5.45 84.07
N VAL A 339 4.72 -6.24 84.22
CA VAL A 339 4.60 -7.61 84.76
C VAL A 339 4.08 -7.60 86.20
N ALA A 340 4.62 -6.72 87.06
CA ALA A 340 4.17 -6.60 88.45
C ALA A 340 2.69 -6.18 88.56
N SER A 341 2.19 -5.37 87.63
CA SER A 341 0.77 -4.98 87.59
C SER A 341 -0.16 -6.14 87.26
N GLY A 342 0.36 -7.16 86.57
CA GLY A 342 -0.34 -8.40 86.24
C GLY A 342 -0.18 -9.50 87.29
N PHE A 343 0.61 -9.30 88.35
CA PHE A 343 1.01 -10.38 89.26
C PHE A 343 -0.18 -11.10 89.91
N GLY A 344 -0.20 -12.43 89.81
CA GLY A 344 -1.26 -13.29 90.30
C GLY A 344 -2.46 -13.45 89.35
N GLN A 345 -2.43 -12.84 88.16
CA GLN A 345 -3.41 -13.11 87.11
C GLN A 345 -3.14 -14.48 86.46
N SER A 346 -4.20 -15.11 85.95
CA SER A 346 -4.11 -16.38 85.23
C SER A 346 -5.09 -16.38 84.07
N GLY A 347 -4.71 -16.96 82.95
CA GLY A 347 -5.49 -16.96 81.72
C GLY A 347 -4.63 -17.09 80.47
N GLU A 348 -5.27 -17.11 79.31
CA GLU A 348 -4.56 -17.16 78.02
C GLU A 348 -4.13 -15.77 77.56
N SER A 349 -2.96 -15.67 76.92
CA SER A 349 -2.47 -14.45 76.26
C SER A 349 -2.34 -13.21 77.17
N LEU A 350 -1.98 -13.39 78.44
CA LEU A 350 -1.67 -12.27 79.33
C LEU A 350 -0.36 -11.62 78.88
N LYS A 351 -0.38 -10.31 78.57
CA LYS A 351 0.85 -9.58 78.17
C LYS A 351 1.97 -9.65 79.21
N ALA A 352 1.61 -9.77 80.48
CA ALA A 352 2.53 -9.87 81.60
C ALA A 352 3.04 -11.31 81.86
N ASP A 353 2.45 -12.32 81.22
CA ASP A 353 2.89 -13.71 81.24
C ASP A 353 3.91 -13.89 80.12
N VAL A 354 5.15 -13.52 80.42
CA VAL A 354 6.24 -13.43 79.43
C VAL A 354 6.85 -14.79 79.13
N ASN A 355 6.64 -15.79 80.00
CA ASN A 355 7.08 -17.16 79.79
C ASN A 355 5.99 -18.07 79.16
N GLY A 356 4.73 -17.61 79.10
CA GLY A 356 3.61 -18.28 78.47
C GLY A 356 3.07 -19.48 79.25
N ASP A 357 3.29 -19.54 80.57
CA ASP A 357 2.85 -20.65 81.42
C ASP A 357 1.38 -20.57 81.88
N GLY A 358 0.70 -19.47 81.53
CA GLY A 358 -0.70 -19.19 81.86
C GLY A 358 -0.88 -18.48 83.20
N THR A 359 0.20 -18.14 83.92
CA THR A 359 0.16 -17.48 85.23
C THR A 359 1.23 -16.41 85.40
N VAL A 360 0.83 -15.17 85.64
CA VAL A 360 1.80 -14.09 85.90
C VAL A 360 2.34 -14.23 87.33
N ASN A 361 3.59 -14.64 87.47
CA ASN A 361 4.23 -14.91 88.75
C ASN A 361 5.69 -14.38 88.81
N ILE A 362 6.45 -14.82 89.81
CA ILE A 362 7.83 -14.34 90.01
C ILE A 362 8.75 -14.77 88.86
N GLN A 363 8.43 -15.85 88.15
CA GLN A 363 9.20 -16.33 87.01
C GLN A 363 9.15 -15.33 85.85
N ASP A 364 8.02 -14.66 85.64
CA ASP A 364 7.87 -13.60 84.63
C ASP A 364 8.72 -12.38 84.96
N LEU A 365 8.69 -11.94 86.23
CA LEU A 365 9.52 -10.84 86.71
C LEU A 365 11.01 -11.16 86.60
N VAL A 366 11.41 -12.39 86.94
CA VAL A 366 12.80 -12.85 86.81
C VAL A 366 13.22 -12.90 85.35
N LEU A 367 12.32 -13.32 84.44
CA LEU A 367 12.62 -13.37 83.02
C LEU A 367 12.85 -11.96 82.46
N VAL A 368 11.95 -11.00 82.72
CA VAL A 368 12.16 -9.60 82.32
C VAL A 368 13.42 -9.01 82.96
N ALA A 369 13.66 -9.26 84.24
CA ALA A 369 14.86 -8.77 84.93
C ALA A 369 16.17 -9.36 84.37
N SER A 370 16.14 -10.58 83.82
CA SER A 370 17.31 -11.21 83.21
C SER A 370 17.74 -10.56 81.90
N HIS A 371 16.82 -9.84 81.24
CA HIS A 371 17.03 -9.07 80.01
C HIS A 371 17.14 -7.55 80.25
N PHE A 372 17.27 -7.11 81.51
CA PHE A 372 17.23 -5.68 81.85
C PHE A 372 18.39 -4.89 81.20
N GLY A 373 18.04 -3.84 80.46
CA GLY A 373 18.97 -2.98 79.73
C GLY A 373 19.30 -3.44 78.31
N GLU A 374 18.60 -4.44 77.77
CA GLU A 374 18.65 -4.79 76.34
C GLU A 374 17.85 -3.79 75.50
N ASP A 375 18.36 -3.48 74.30
CA ASP A 375 17.74 -2.61 73.28
C ASP A 375 17.54 -3.42 71.98
N PHE A 376 16.44 -3.19 71.26
CA PHE A 376 16.02 -3.95 70.05
C PHE A 376 15.75 -3.11 68.80
#